data_AF-A0A1G1CCD4-F1
#
_entry.id   AF-A0A1G1CCD4-F1
#
_cell.length_a   1.000
_cell.length_b   1.000
_cell.length_c   1.000
_cell.angle_alpha   90.00
_cell.angle_beta   90.00
_cell.angle_gamma   90.00
#
_symmetry.space_group_name_H-M   'P 1'
#
loop_
_entity.id
_entity.type
_entity.pdbx_description
1 polymer ?
#
loop_
_entity_poly.entity_id
_entity_poly.type
_entity_poly.pdbx_seq_one_letter_code
_entity_poly.pdbx_strand_id
1 'polypeptide(L)'
;MILWLFIQAGRQSWGFLPMPHYSNGLKVSLVKERTQTAFQVDNFDKIVGYTIQNASSNTIHSRIKINDYAKSSMDDLLAYVGNEGSTKEQAIRWTEYMYNNRKWGSRLMANSEFSNPLLFFVNGGYGICSDFARAMAIGLTRQNVRARIVHIGGVHAVTEVWYDEAWHMFDPSEGVYFVDVAGTILSVDQLLKNPKYTDQMLSVWGRDQWNKDFIKDVYSNYKIMNFEYADSFMFHFQDETVAYTLEPDDKLFFFTVGKTKIC
;
A
#
# COMPACT_ATOMS: atom_id res chain seq x y z
N MET A 1 -33.99 19.98 12.21
CA MET A 1 -34.11 18.59 12.67
C MET A 1 -32.79 18.18 13.31
N ILE A 2 -32.80 17.76 14.57
CA ILE A 2 -31.60 17.46 15.38
C ILE A 2 -31.14 16.04 15.06
N LEU A 3 -29.85 15.85 14.79
CA LEU A 3 -29.24 14.56 14.48
C LEU A 3 -28.84 13.86 15.78
N TRP A 4 -29.33 12.63 15.99
CA TRP A 4 -28.86 11.74 17.05
C TRP A 4 -27.73 10.86 16.53
N LEU A 5 -26.61 10.83 17.26
CA LEU A 5 -25.51 9.91 17.04
C LEU A 5 -25.83 8.60 17.78
N PHE A 6 -26.12 7.51 17.06
CA PHE A 6 -26.24 6.19 17.68
C PHE A 6 -24.92 5.44 17.53
N ILE A 7 -24.13 5.44 18.60
CA ILE A 7 -22.97 4.55 18.72
C ILE A 7 -23.49 3.22 19.25
N GLN A 8 -23.47 2.17 18.43
CA GLN A 8 -23.74 0.81 18.88
C GLN A 8 -22.49 -0.05 18.68
N ALA A 9 -21.85 -0.45 19.79
CA ALA A 9 -20.73 -1.36 19.77
C ALA A 9 -21.22 -2.79 19.47
N GLY A 10 -20.91 -3.29 18.27
CA GLY A 10 -21.17 -4.68 17.89
C GLY A 10 -19.90 -5.54 17.99
N ARG A 11 -20.03 -6.77 18.49
CA ARG A 11 -19.02 -7.83 18.33
C ARG A 11 -19.39 -8.68 17.11
N GLN A 12 -18.47 -8.85 16.17
CA GLN A 12 -18.57 -9.90 15.15
C GLN A 12 -17.29 -10.72 15.13
N SER A 13 -17.45 -12.04 15.21
CA SER A 13 -16.39 -13.03 15.01
C SER A 13 -16.57 -13.68 13.64
N TRP A 14 -15.55 -13.63 12.79
CA TRP A 14 -15.54 -14.30 11.49
C TRP A 14 -14.60 -15.51 11.55
N GLY A 15 -15.09 -16.67 11.10
CA GLY A 15 -14.48 -18.00 11.31
C GLY A 15 -13.46 -18.45 10.26
N PHE A 16 -12.56 -17.59 9.79
CA PHE A 16 -11.45 -18.02 8.94
C PHE A 16 -10.14 -17.33 9.37
N LEU A 17 -9.22 -18.14 9.91
CA LEU A 17 -7.95 -17.78 10.58
C LEU A 17 -8.15 -16.91 11.85
N PRO A 18 -7.26 -16.98 12.86
CA PRO A 18 -7.35 -16.14 14.04
C PRO A 18 -7.02 -14.70 13.66
N MET A 19 -7.97 -13.99 13.07
CA MET A 19 -7.91 -12.54 12.99
C MET A 19 -8.04 -11.99 14.42
N PRO A 20 -7.20 -11.03 14.83
CA PRO A 20 -7.27 -10.45 16.18
C PRO A 20 -8.71 -9.96 16.44
N HIS A 21 -9.26 -10.33 17.59
CA HIS A 21 -10.63 -9.96 17.98
C HIS A 21 -10.83 -8.44 17.90
N TYR A 22 -11.56 -7.97 16.89
CA TYR A 22 -11.91 -6.55 16.73
C TYR A 22 -13.05 -6.20 17.68
N SER A 23 -12.73 -5.61 18.82
CA SER A 23 -13.73 -5.03 19.72
C SER A 23 -13.86 -3.53 19.41
N ASN A 24 -15.07 -3.11 19.01
CA ASN A 24 -15.56 -1.75 18.82
C ASN A 24 -15.56 -1.26 17.36
N GLY A 25 -16.60 -1.64 16.61
CA GLY A 25 -16.94 -0.98 15.34
C GLY A 25 -17.73 0.32 15.60
N LEU A 26 -17.38 1.40 14.91
CA LEU A 26 -18.17 2.62 14.85
C LEU A 26 -19.15 2.51 13.67
N LYS A 27 -20.46 2.58 13.94
CA LYS A 27 -21.48 2.66 12.89
C LYS A 27 -21.81 4.13 12.62
N VAL A 28 -21.62 4.58 11.39
CA VAL A 28 -22.03 5.91 10.93
C VAL A 28 -23.16 5.74 9.91
N SER A 29 -24.28 6.41 10.14
CA SER A 29 -25.44 6.40 9.24
C SER A 29 -25.67 7.81 8.69
N LEU A 30 -25.68 7.95 7.37
CA LEU A 30 -25.93 9.23 6.68
C LEU A 30 -27.43 9.33 6.36
N VAL A 31 -28.06 10.46 6.72
CA VAL A 31 -29.46 10.72 6.39
C VAL A 31 -29.56 11.94 5.47
N LYS A 32 -30.06 11.68 4.26
CA LYS A 32 -30.60 12.47 3.12
C LYS A 32 -30.21 13.95 2.86
N GLU A 33 -29.68 14.72 3.81
CA GLU A 33 -29.48 16.18 3.66
C GLU A 33 -28.05 16.68 3.94
N ARG A 34 -27.08 15.79 4.16
CA ARG A 34 -25.66 16.17 4.28
C ARG A 34 -24.85 15.64 3.10
N THR A 35 -24.18 16.55 2.40
CA THR A 35 -23.24 16.26 1.31
C THR A 35 -21.83 15.85 1.80
N GLN A 36 -21.56 15.99 3.10
CA GLN A 36 -20.28 15.61 3.72
C GLN A 36 -20.50 15.24 5.19
N THR A 37 -19.77 14.25 5.70
CA THR A 37 -19.74 13.91 7.13
C THR A 37 -18.33 13.57 7.55
N ALA A 38 -17.80 14.32 8.50
CA ALA A 38 -16.50 14.05 9.09
C ALA A 38 -16.66 13.45 10.48
N PHE A 39 -15.87 12.43 10.80
CA PHE A 39 -15.71 11.91 12.15
C PHE A 39 -14.25 11.60 12.43
N GLN A 40 -13.83 11.83 13.67
CA GLN A 40 -12.48 11.54 14.14
C GLN A 40 -12.56 10.45 15.19
N VAL A 41 -11.69 9.45 15.06
CA VAL A 41 -11.51 8.39 16.04
C VAL A 41 -10.09 8.46 16.58
N ASP A 42 -10.00 8.69 17.89
CA ASP A 42 -8.75 8.68 18.62
C ASP A 42 -8.57 7.29 19.24
N ASN A 43 -7.92 6.37 18.51
CA ASN A 43 -7.57 5.06 19.05
C ASN A 43 -6.15 4.69 18.61
N PHE A 44 -5.18 4.87 19.51
CA PHE A 44 -3.76 4.94 19.15
C PHE A 44 -3.11 3.58 18.93
N ASP A 45 -3.66 2.50 19.51
CA ASP A 45 -2.94 1.22 19.63
C ASP A 45 -3.67 0.02 19.03
N LYS A 46 -4.81 0.23 18.36
CA LYS A 46 -5.63 -0.87 17.84
C LYS A 46 -6.08 -0.63 16.41
N ILE A 47 -6.15 -1.73 15.65
CA ILE A 47 -6.86 -1.77 14.37
C ILE A 47 -8.34 -1.62 14.67
N VAL A 48 -8.97 -0.60 14.09
CA VAL A 48 -10.41 -0.34 14.20
C VAL A 48 -11.05 -0.63 12.85
N GLY A 49 -12.06 -1.50 12.85
CA GLY A 49 -12.91 -1.72 11.69
C GLY A 49 -14.08 -0.74 11.69
N TYR A 50 -14.37 -0.17 10.53
CA TYR A 50 -15.47 0.75 10.30
C TYR A 50 -16.45 0.15 9.30
N THR A 51 -17.72 0.46 9.47
CA THR A 51 -18.76 0.14 8.50
C THR A 51 -19.56 1.39 8.20
N ILE A 52 -19.57 1.80 6.94
CA ILE A 52 -20.51 2.80 6.41
C ILE A 52 -21.65 2.04 5.75
N GLN A 53 -22.88 2.30 6.18
CA GLN A 53 -24.07 1.70 5.60
C GLN A 53 -24.91 2.77 4.90
N ASN A 54 -25.34 2.50 3.67
CA ASN A 54 -26.40 3.28 3.05
C ASN A 54 -27.75 2.87 3.65
N ALA A 55 -28.21 3.62 4.66
CA ALA A 55 -29.51 3.39 5.30
C ALA A 55 -30.67 4.11 4.59
N SER A 56 -30.44 4.65 3.38
CA SER A 56 -31.44 5.39 2.61
C SER A 56 -32.08 4.51 1.52
N SER A 57 -33.19 4.98 0.96
CA SER A 57 -33.84 4.33 -0.19
C SER A 57 -33.22 4.69 -1.53
N ASN A 58 -32.15 5.49 -1.55
CA ASN A 58 -31.52 6.01 -2.76
C ASN A 58 -30.11 5.45 -2.91
N THR A 59 -29.64 5.29 -4.14
CA THR A 59 -28.22 5.06 -4.44
C THR A 59 -27.39 6.26 -3.99
N ILE A 60 -26.27 6.01 -3.31
CA ILE A 60 -25.33 7.04 -2.87
C ILE A 60 -24.02 6.89 -3.64
N HIS A 61 -23.59 7.96 -4.30
CA HIS A 61 -22.22 8.07 -4.83
C HIS A 61 -21.39 8.88 -3.83
N SER A 62 -20.40 8.23 -3.21
CA SER A 62 -19.60 8.82 -2.13
C SER A 62 -18.12 8.75 -2.45
N ARG A 63 -17.34 9.73 -1.96
CA ARG A 63 -15.88 9.65 -1.88
C ARG A 63 -15.50 9.65 -0.41
N ILE A 64 -14.53 8.81 -0.04
CA ILE A 64 -14.06 8.73 1.34
C ILE A 64 -12.64 9.24 1.41
N LYS A 65 -12.40 10.18 2.32
CA LYS A 65 -11.05 10.63 2.68
C LYS A 65 -10.70 10.09 4.05
N ILE A 66 -9.55 9.46 4.19
CA ILE A 66 -9.03 8.95 5.47
C ILE A 66 -7.77 9.75 5.80
N ASN A 67 -7.64 10.29 7.02
CA ASN A 67 -6.47 11.03 7.53
C ASN A 67 -6.02 12.25 6.73
N ASP A 68 -6.97 12.98 6.15
CA ASP A 68 -6.65 14.05 5.19
C ASP A 68 -5.75 13.56 4.04
N TYR A 69 -5.65 12.23 3.85
CA TYR A 69 -5.12 11.59 2.66
C TYR A 69 -6.14 11.88 1.56
N ALA A 70 -5.97 13.09 1.02
CA ALA A 70 -6.86 13.70 0.04
C ALA A 70 -6.63 13.15 -1.35
N LYS A 71 -5.66 12.23 -1.51
CA LYS A 71 -5.40 11.50 -2.75
C LYS A 71 -6.62 10.63 -3.03
N SER A 72 -7.52 11.22 -3.79
CA SER A 72 -8.81 10.64 -4.10
C SER A 72 -8.77 9.88 -5.42
N SER A 73 -7.65 9.98 -6.14
CA SER A 73 -7.34 9.34 -7.40
C SER A 73 -5.86 8.91 -7.46
N MET A 74 -5.56 8.06 -8.44
CA MET A 74 -4.17 7.76 -8.79
C MET A 74 -3.41 9.02 -9.20
N ASP A 75 -4.02 9.93 -9.96
CA ASP A 75 -3.35 11.17 -10.41
C ASP A 75 -2.87 12.03 -9.25
N ASP A 76 -3.68 12.19 -8.19
CA ASP A 76 -3.27 12.92 -6.98
C ASP A 76 -2.06 12.26 -6.31
N LEU A 77 -2.03 10.92 -6.31
CA LEU A 77 -0.92 10.14 -5.77
C LEU A 77 0.35 10.32 -6.62
N LEU A 78 0.23 10.21 -7.95
CA LEU A 78 1.36 10.37 -8.86
C LEU A 78 1.93 11.80 -8.81
N ALA A 79 1.06 12.81 -8.74
CA ALA A 79 1.47 14.21 -8.59
C ALA A 79 2.21 14.45 -7.28
N TYR A 80 1.77 13.82 -6.18
CA TYR A 80 2.43 13.93 -4.89
C TYR A 80 3.80 13.25 -4.83
N VAL A 81 3.92 12.03 -5.36
CA VAL A 81 5.22 11.32 -5.43
C VAL A 81 6.17 12.02 -6.41
N GLY A 82 5.60 12.65 -7.44
CA GLY A 82 6.31 13.41 -8.46
C GLY A 82 6.90 12.51 -9.56
N ASN A 83 6.87 13.02 -10.78
CA ASN A 83 7.36 12.33 -11.99
C ASN A 83 8.56 13.04 -12.63
N GLU A 84 9.14 14.05 -11.97
CA GLU A 84 10.25 14.83 -12.50
C GLU A 84 11.60 14.08 -12.40
N GLY A 85 12.56 14.40 -13.28
CA GLY A 85 13.88 13.80 -13.26
C GLY A 85 13.97 12.43 -13.94
N SER A 86 15.13 11.80 -13.83
CA SER A 86 15.46 10.51 -14.41
C SER A 86 14.61 9.36 -13.85
N THR A 87 14.51 8.26 -14.59
CA THR A 87 13.81 7.05 -14.13
C THR A 87 14.38 6.51 -12.82
N LYS A 88 15.70 6.60 -12.62
CA LYS A 88 16.37 6.26 -11.36
C LYS A 88 15.86 7.12 -10.21
N GLU A 89 15.80 8.45 -10.39
CA GLU A 89 15.31 9.37 -9.36
C GLU A 89 13.84 9.14 -9.03
N GLN A 90 13.01 8.87 -10.04
CA GLN A 90 11.61 8.49 -9.83
C GLN A 90 11.46 7.19 -9.02
N ALA A 91 12.26 6.16 -9.33
CA ALA A 91 12.26 4.89 -8.58
C ALA A 91 12.72 5.07 -7.12
N ILE A 92 13.72 5.92 -6.88
CA ILE A 92 14.17 6.27 -5.51
C ILE A 92 13.04 6.98 -4.75
N ARG A 93 12.38 7.98 -5.33
CA ARG A 93 11.26 8.69 -4.68
C ARG A 93 10.10 7.77 -4.35
N TRP A 94 9.77 6.83 -5.24
CA TRP A 94 8.78 5.80 -4.93
C TRP A 94 9.20 4.92 -3.77
N THR A 95 10.45 4.45 -3.76
CA THR A 95 11.01 3.63 -2.67
C THR A 95 10.91 4.36 -1.33
N GLU A 96 11.31 5.63 -1.29
CA GLU A 96 11.18 6.52 -0.13
C GLU A 96 9.74 6.67 0.31
N TYR A 97 8.85 6.97 -0.63
CA TYR A 97 7.45 7.19 -0.36
C TYR A 97 6.78 5.94 0.22
N MET A 98 6.98 4.78 -0.40
CA MET A 98 6.49 3.50 0.12
C MET A 98 7.02 3.24 1.53
N TYR A 99 8.33 3.39 1.72
CA TYR A 99 8.97 3.14 3.01
C TYR A 99 8.45 4.07 4.12
N ASN A 100 8.28 5.35 3.84
CA ASN A 100 7.85 6.32 4.85
C ASN A 100 6.37 6.24 5.20
N ASN A 101 5.56 5.69 4.29
CA ASN A 101 4.11 5.59 4.46
C ASN A 101 3.66 4.15 4.74
N ARG A 102 4.58 3.22 4.96
CA ARG A 102 4.26 1.83 5.30
C ARG A 102 4.01 1.62 6.77
N LYS A 103 3.28 0.56 7.05
CA LYS A 103 3.21 -0.12 8.34
C LYS A 103 3.42 -1.61 8.10
N TRP A 104 4.53 -2.15 8.60
CA TRP A 104 4.83 -3.58 8.45
C TRP A 104 3.87 -4.42 9.30
N GLY A 105 3.26 -5.45 8.71
CA GLY A 105 2.41 -6.37 9.45
C GLY A 105 1.49 -7.19 8.58
N SER A 106 0.63 -7.99 9.23
CA SER A 106 -0.40 -8.78 8.58
C SER A 106 -1.28 -7.88 7.72
N ARG A 107 -1.62 -8.35 6.51
CA ARG A 107 -2.61 -7.69 5.66
C ARG A 107 -3.89 -7.45 6.46
N LEU A 108 -4.44 -6.24 6.38
CA LEU A 108 -5.71 -5.93 7.06
C LEU A 108 -6.89 -6.69 6.42
N MET A 109 -6.77 -7.10 5.15
CA MET A 109 -7.72 -7.99 4.46
C MET A 109 -6.98 -8.95 3.53
N ALA A 110 -7.57 -10.10 3.21
CA ALA A 110 -6.91 -11.16 2.42
C ALA A 110 -7.05 -11.00 0.88
N ASN A 111 -7.61 -9.89 0.38
CA ASN A 111 -7.95 -9.72 -1.04
C ASN A 111 -6.88 -8.95 -1.84
N SER A 112 -6.98 -9.00 -3.16
CA SER A 112 -6.07 -8.37 -4.13
C SER A 112 -6.08 -6.84 -4.14
N GLU A 113 -6.97 -6.22 -3.35
CA GLU A 113 -7.13 -4.76 -3.27
C GLU A 113 -5.90 -4.05 -2.69
N PHE A 114 -5.09 -4.72 -1.84
CA PHE A 114 -3.81 -4.16 -1.34
C PHE A 114 -2.77 -3.94 -2.41
N SER A 115 -2.96 -4.53 -3.58
CA SER A 115 -2.07 -4.27 -4.69
C SER A 115 -2.37 -2.94 -5.40
N ASN A 116 -3.56 -2.34 -5.21
CA ASN A 116 -3.81 -0.98 -5.70
C ASN A 116 -3.05 0.02 -4.82
N PRO A 117 -2.11 0.82 -5.35
CA PRO A 117 -1.35 1.80 -4.57
C PRO A 117 -2.24 2.79 -3.81
N LEU A 118 -3.37 3.17 -4.39
CA LEU A 118 -4.30 4.11 -3.77
C LEU A 118 -5.00 3.48 -2.56
N LEU A 119 -5.55 2.27 -2.72
CA LEU A 119 -6.20 1.54 -1.62
C LEU A 119 -5.18 1.12 -0.55
N PHE A 120 -3.95 0.80 -0.96
CA PHE A 120 -2.84 0.50 -0.07
C PHE A 120 -2.64 1.61 0.98
N PHE A 121 -2.56 2.86 0.52
CA PHE A 121 -2.38 4.00 1.42
C PHE A 121 -3.65 4.48 2.10
N VAL A 122 -4.82 4.35 1.46
CA VAL A 122 -6.11 4.59 2.13
C VAL A 122 -6.29 3.65 3.32
N ASN A 123 -5.83 2.39 3.22
CA ASN A 123 -5.81 1.42 4.30
C ASN A 123 -4.62 1.59 5.28
N GLY A 124 -4.01 2.78 5.32
CA GLY A 124 -2.98 3.13 6.29
C GLY A 124 -1.61 2.50 6.03
N GLY A 125 -1.38 1.97 4.82
CA GLY A 125 -0.07 1.47 4.38
C GLY A 125 0.31 0.11 4.97
N TYR A 126 -0.67 -0.68 5.44
CA TYR A 126 -0.42 -2.03 5.95
C TYR A 126 -0.27 -3.03 4.81
N GLY A 127 0.82 -3.80 4.84
CA GLY A 127 1.03 -4.92 3.92
C GLY A 127 2.32 -5.66 4.18
N ILE A 128 2.57 -6.63 3.30
CA ILE A 128 3.81 -7.40 3.24
C ILE A 128 4.61 -7.03 1.99
N CYS A 129 5.84 -7.55 1.87
CA CYS A 129 6.78 -7.27 0.77
C CYS A 129 6.13 -7.23 -0.63
N SER A 130 5.27 -8.20 -0.96
CA SER A 130 4.58 -8.25 -2.26
C SER A 130 3.61 -7.10 -2.50
N ASP A 131 2.96 -6.59 -1.44
CA ASP A 131 1.99 -5.51 -1.56
C ASP A 131 2.74 -4.19 -1.84
N PHE A 132 3.87 -3.98 -1.15
CA PHE A 132 4.77 -2.85 -1.41
C PHE A 132 5.36 -2.88 -2.82
N ALA A 133 5.88 -4.04 -3.23
CA ALA A 133 6.45 -4.21 -4.56
C ALA A 133 5.39 -3.97 -5.65
N ARG A 134 4.18 -4.51 -5.49
CA ARG A 134 3.10 -4.33 -6.47
C ARG A 134 2.63 -2.88 -6.54
N ALA A 135 2.40 -2.23 -5.39
CA ALA A 135 1.98 -0.83 -5.35
C ALA A 135 3.03 0.09 -6.01
N MET A 136 4.32 -0.13 -5.73
CA MET A 136 5.40 0.62 -6.37
C MET A 136 5.44 0.38 -7.89
N ALA A 137 5.36 -0.88 -8.33
CA ALA A 137 5.40 -1.22 -9.75
C ALA A 137 4.25 -0.56 -10.53
N ILE A 138 3.02 -0.58 -10.00
CA ILE A 138 1.86 0.10 -10.61
C ILE A 138 2.10 1.60 -10.68
N GLY A 139 2.53 2.23 -9.58
CA GLY A 139 2.78 3.66 -9.52
C GLY A 139 3.79 4.13 -10.57
N LEU A 140 4.89 3.39 -10.72
CA LEU A 140 5.90 3.64 -11.74
C LEU A 140 5.36 3.44 -13.16
N THR A 141 4.64 2.35 -13.42
CA THR A 141 4.09 2.10 -14.76
C THR A 141 3.05 3.14 -15.16
N ARG A 142 2.27 3.66 -14.21
CA ARG A 142 1.39 4.81 -14.45
C ARG A 142 2.15 6.12 -14.75
N GLN A 143 3.42 6.21 -14.38
CA GLN A 143 4.34 7.29 -14.77
C GLN A 143 5.12 6.96 -16.06
N ASN A 144 4.68 5.95 -16.83
CA ASN A 144 5.36 5.44 -18.03
C ASN A 144 6.77 4.88 -17.75
N VAL A 145 7.02 4.46 -16.51
CA VAL A 145 8.26 3.77 -16.13
C VAL A 145 8.03 2.26 -16.16
N ARG A 146 8.82 1.57 -16.98
CA ARG A 146 8.75 0.11 -17.09
C ARG A 146 9.24 -0.53 -15.78
N ALA A 147 8.34 -1.23 -15.10
CA ALA A 147 8.61 -1.88 -13.83
C ALA A 147 8.09 -3.33 -13.81
N ARG A 148 8.71 -4.17 -12.98
CA ARG A 148 8.26 -5.55 -12.71
C ARG A 148 8.47 -5.89 -11.24
N ILE A 149 7.72 -6.87 -10.77
CA ILE A 149 7.90 -7.50 -9.46
C ILE A 149 8.79 -8.72 -9.64
N VAL A 150 9.72 -8.93 -8.73
CA VAL A 150 10.56 -10.12 -8.65
C VAL A 150 10.29 -10.82 -7.33
N HIS A 151 9.87 -12.09 -7.39
CA HIS A 151 9.75 -12.89 -6.17
C HIS A 151 11.01 -13.71 -5.94
N ILE A 152 11.48 -13.67 -4.69
CA ILE A 152 12.73 -14.27 -4.24
C ILE A 152 12.39 -15.33 -3.21
N GLY A 153 12.70 -16.59 -3.52
CA GLY A 153 12.56 -17.70 -2.59
C GLY A 153 11.13 -18.04 -2.14
N GLY A 154 10.11 -17.41 -2.72
CA GLY A 154 8.72 -17.52 -2.24
C GLY A 154 8.46 -16.80 -0.90
N VAL A 155 9.45 -16.09 -0.36
CA VAL A 155 9.40 -15.44 0.96
C VAL A 155 9.52 -13.92 0.87
N HIS A 156 10.08 -13.40 -0.24
CA HIS A 156 10.29 -11.98 -0.44
C HIS A 156 9.89 -11.54 -1.85
N ALA A 157 9.56 -10.26 -2.00
CA ALA A 157 9.23 -9.65 -3.27
C ALA A 157 9.69 -8.20 -3.32
N VAL A 158 10.23 -7.80 -4.46
CA VAL A 158 10.79 -6.46 -4.71
C VAL A 158 10.39 -5.93 -6.08
N THR A 159 10.63 -4.65 -6.30
CA THR A 159 10.39 -4.01 -7.59
C THR A 159 11.70 -3.89 -8.36
N GLU A 160 11.71 -4.28 -9.62
CA GLU A 160 12.75 -3.90 -10.57
C GLU A 160 12.24 -2.87 -11.56
N VAL A 161 13.10 -1.91 -11.89
CA VAL A 161 12.80 -0.79 -12.79
C VAL A 161 13.79 -0.83 -13.94
N TRP A 162 13.29 -0.65 -15.16
CA TRP A 162 14.12 -0.64 -16.37
C TRP A 162 14.54 0.79 -16.72
N TYR A 163 15.83 1.05 -16.67
CA TYR A 163 16.47 2.28 -17.16
C TYR A 163 17.91 1.97 -17.58
N ASP A 164 18.56 2.86 -18.33
CA ASP A 164 19.94 2.68 -18.80
C ASP A 164 20.22 1.27 -19.39
N GLU A 165 19.24 0.75 -20.15
CA GLU A 165 19.28 -0.57 -20.81
C GLU A 165 19.44 -1.78 -19.86
N ALA A 166 19.12 -1.64 -18.57
CA ALA A 166 19.19 -2.71 -17.59
C ALA A 166 18.03 -2.68 -16.57
N TRP A 167 17.87 -3.79 -15.85
CA TRP A 167 16.97 -3.86 -14.70
C TRP A 167 17.72 -3.46 -13.42
N HIS A 168 17.05 -2.71 -12.57
CA HIS A 168 17.61 -2.21 -11.31
C HIS A 168 16.63 -2.46 -10.18
N MET A 169 17.08 -3.09 -9.09
CA MET A 169 16.23 -3.50 -7.98
C MET A 169 16.06 -2.40 -6.92
N PHE A 170 14.82 -2.30 -6.43
CA PHE A 170 14.41 -1.48 -5.31
C PHE A 170 13.54 -2.31 -4.37
N ASP A 171 13.85 -2.28 -3.08
CA ASP A 171 13.08 -2.92 -2.02
C ASP A 171 12.26 -1.86 -1.28
N PRO A 172 10.98 -1.64 -1.67
CA PRO A 172 10.14 -0.63 -1.03
C PRO A 172 9.71 -0.99 0.39
N SER A 173 9.74 -2.27 0.76
CA SER A 173 9.45 -2.73 2.12
C SER A 173 10.57 -2.37 3.10
N GLU A 174 11.80 -2.46 2.66
CA GLU A 174 12.98 -2.20 3.51
C GLU A 174 13.63 -0.84 3.22
N GLY A 175 13.21 -0.15 2.15
CA GLY A 175 13.71 1.18 1.79
C GLY A 175 15.17 1.15 1.33
N VAL A 176 15.54 0.10 0.59
CA VAL A 176 16.92 -0.16 0.19
C VAL A 176 17.06 -0.53 -1.27
N TYR A 177 18.28 -0.39 -1.77
CA TYR A 177 18.74 -0.91 -3.05
C TYR A 177 20.23 -1.25 -2.93
N PHE A 178 20.74 -2.11 -3.81
CA PHE A 178 22.13 -2.58 -3.75
C PHE A 178 22.89 -2.04 -4.94
N VAL A 179 24.12 -1.61 -4.71
CA VAL A 179 24.98 -1.07 -5.76
C VAL A 179 26.24 -1.91 -5.96
N ASP A 180 26.81 -1.85 -7.16
CA ASP A 180 28.17 -2.28 -7.40
C ASP A 180 29.20 -1.22 -6.95
N VAL A 181 30.48 -1.54 -7.17
CA VAL A 181 31.61 -0.65 -6.85
C VAL A 181 31.59 0.67 -7.62
N ALA A 182 30.88 0.73 -8.74
CA ALA A 182 30.72 1.94 -9.55
C ALA A 182 29.49 2.77 -9.11
N GLY A 183 28.69 2.27 -8.15
CA GLY A 183 27.46 2.92 -7.70
C GLY A 183 26.24 2.61 -8.59
N THR A 184 26.34 1.63 -9.48
CA THR A 184 25.23 1.18 -10.32
C THR A 184 24.31 0.28 -9.51
N ILE A 185 23.01 0.58 -9.49
CA ILE A 185 22.02 -0.27 -8.81
C ILE A 185 21.96 -1.62 -9.50
N LEU A 186 22.05 -2.72 -8.76
CA LEU A 186 22.02 -4.08 -9.30
C LEU A 186 20.58 -4.57 -9.50
N SER A 187 20.35 -5.39 -10.52
CA SER A 187 19.18 -6.28 -10.58
C SER A 187 19.25 -7.36 -9.49
N VAL A 188 18.12 -8.00 -9.19
CA VAL A 188 18.05 -9.18 -8.34
C VAL A 188 18.94 -10.29 -8.88
N ASP A 189 18.90 -10.55 -10.18
CA ASP A 189 19.70 -11.62 -10.80
C ASP A 189 21.21 -11.38 -10.63
N GLN A 190 21.66 -10.13 -10.83
CA GLN A 190 23.06 -9.77 -10.60
C GLN A 190 23.46 -9.89 -9.13
N LEU A 191 22.58 -9.46 -8.21
CA LEU A 191 22.81 -9.52 -6.76
C LEU A 191 22.91 -10.98 -6.28
N LEU A 192 21.99 -11.85 -6.68
CA LEU A 192 21.99 -13.26 -6.29
C LEU A 192 23.20 -14.03 -6.86
N LYS A 193 23.70 -13.65 -8.04
CA LYS A 193 24.94 -14.21 -8.61
C LYS A 193 26.20 -13.70 -7.91
N ASN A 194 26.11 -12.57 -7.21
CA ASN A 194 27.24 -11.90 -6.58
C ASN A 194 26.86 -11.43 -5.17
N PRO A 195 26.59 -12.35 -4.23
CA PRO A 195 26.09 -12.00 -2.90
C PRO A 195 27.04 -11.10 -2.10
N LYS A 196 28.32 -11.00 -2.48
CA LYS A 196 29.27 -10.02 -1.90
C LYS A 196 28.77 -8.56 -1.97
N TYR A 197 27.85 -8.23 -2.87
CA TYR A 197 27.28 -6.88 -2.97
C TYR A 197 26.17 -6.63 -1.94
N THR A 198 25.74 -7.62 -1.15
CA THR A 198 24.81 -7.37 -0.04
C THR A 198 25.40 -6.43 1.02
N ASP A 199 26.73 -6.34 1.09
CA ASP A 199 27.44 -5.41 1.97
C ASP A 199 27.50 -3.98 1.38
N GLN A 200 27.18 -3.80 0.09
CA GLN A 200 27.12 -2.51 -0.63
C GLN A 200 25.67 -2.05 -0.80
N MET A 201 24.92 -2.15 0.30
CA MET A 201 23.54 -1.72 0.35
C MET A 201 23.45 -0.22 0.65
N LEU A 202 22.61 0.49 -0.10
CA LEU A 202 22.25 1.86 0.19
C LEU A 202 20.81 1.90 0.70
N SER A 203 20.63 2.57 1.84
CA SER A 203 19.31 2.90 2.37
C SER A 203 18.96 4.31 1.96
N VAL A 204 17.69 4.53 1.60
CA VAL A 204 17.16 5.87 1.34
C VAL A 204 17.20 6.81 2.57
N TRP A 205 17.55 6.31 3.76
CA TRP A 205 17.61 7.12 4.99
C TRP A 205 18.90 7.01 5.79
N GLY A 206 19.90 6.24 5.36
CA GLY A 206 21.10 6.00 6.17
C GLY A 206 20.80 5.47 7.59
N ARG A 207 19.64 4.85 7.81
CA ARG A 207 19.17 4.37 9.13
C ARG A 207 19.35 2.87 9.27
N ASP A 208 19.89 2.44 10.42
CA ASP A 208 20.16 1.05 10.82
C ASP A 208 18.93 0.23 11.27
N GLN A 209 17.70 0.62 10.90
CA GLN A 209 16.48 -0.04 11.40
C GLN A 209 15.98 -1.23 10.54
N TRP A 210 16.76 -1.65 9.55
CA TRP A 210 16.44 -2.80 8.71
C TRP A 210 16.96 -4.10 9.35
N ASN A 211 16.27 -5.21 9.09
CA ASN A 211 16.70 -6.51 9.58
C ASN A 211 17.87 -7.02 8.71
N LYS A 212 19.11 -6.69 9.12
CA LYS A 212 20.32 -7.01 8.36
C LYS A 212 20.47 -8.49 8.08
N ASP A 213 20.09 -9.32 9.05
CA ASP A 213 20.17 -10.76 8.94
C ASP A 213 19.14 -11.30 7.93
N PHE A 214 17.90 -10.78 7.95
CA PHE A 214 16.89 -11.14 6.96
C PHE A 214 17.30 -10.75 5.54
N ILE A 215 17.75 -9.51 5.34
CA ILE A 215 18.18 -9.04 4.01
C ILE A 215 19.34 -9.91 3.52
N LYS A 216 20.36 -10.13 4.34
CA LYS A 216 21.50 -10.96 3.97
C LYS A 216 21.08 -12.38 3.65
N ASP A 217 20.19 -12.98 4.43
CA ASP A 217 19.67 -14.33 4.19
C ASP A 217 18.93 -14.41 2.85
N VAL A 218 17.97 -13.51 2.63
CA VAL A 218 17.14 -13.47 1.40
C VAL A 218 18.01 -13.33 0.14
N TYR A 219 18.91 -12.35 0.12
CA TYR A 219 19.69 -12.03 -1.08
C TYR A 219 20.97 -12.88 -1.24
N SER A 220 21.32 -13.73 -0.26
CA SER A 220 22.45 -14.65 -0.38
C SER A 220 22.03 -16.11 -0.61
N ASN A 221 20.86 -16.52 -0.10
CA ASN A 221 20.51 -17.94 -0.02
C ASN A 221 19.34 -18.36 -0.92
N TYR A 222 18.61 -17.43 -1.51
CA TYR A 222 17.42 -17.73 -2.32
C TYR A 222 17.62 -17.49 -3.81
N LYS A 223 16.67 -17.97 -4.61
CA LYS A 223 16.65 -17.84 -6.08
C LYS A 223 15.42 -17.05 -6.52
N ILE A 224 15.50 -16.48 -7.72
CA ILE A 224 14.31 -15.92 -8.39
C ILE A 224 13.34 -17.07 -8.68
N MET A 225 12.10 -16.90 -8.25
CA MET A 225 11.02 -17.87 -8.49
C MET A 225 10.23 -17.51 -9.75
N ASN A 226 9.83 -16.25 -9.88
CA ASN A 226 9.09 -15.74 -11.02
C ASN A 226 9.22 -14.21 -11.11
N PHE A 227 8.73 -13.69 -12.23
CA PHE A 227 8.55 -12.27 -12.50
C PHE A 227 7.07 -11.99 -12.72
N GLU A 228 6.55 -10.90 -12.17
CA GLU A 228 5.23 -10.37 -12.52
C GLU A 228 5.41 -8.99 -13.16
N TYR A 229 4.87 -8.78 -14.35
CA TYR A 229 4.98 -7.47 -15.02
C TYR A 229 3.82 -6.57 -14.65
N ALA A 230 4.11 -5.28 -14.44
CA ALA A 230 3.08 -4.31 -14.06
C ALA A 230 1.89 -4.28 -15.01
N ASP A 231 2.19 -4.31 -16.30
CA ASP A 231 1.20 -4.31 -17.37
C ASP A 231 0.22 -5.48 -17.28
N SER A 232 0.64 -6.64 -16.78
CA SER A 232 -0.21 -7.83 -16.70
C SER A 232 -1.31 -7.74 -15.63
N PHE A 233 -1.16 -6.87 -14.63
CA PHE A 233 -2.17 -6.65 -13.60
C PHE A 233 -2.83 -5.27 -13.67
N MET A 234 -2.30 -4.34 -14.48
CA MET A 234 -2.92 -3.03 -14.69
C MET A 234 -4.34 -3.13 -15.30
N PHE A 235 -4.65 -4.17 -16.07
CA PHE A 235 -6.00 -4.40 -16.61
C PHE A 235 -7.08 -4.55 -15.52
N HIS A 236 -6.68 -4.85 -14.28
CA HIS A 236 -7.59 -5.00 -13.15
C HIS A 236 -7.80 -3.71 -12.36
N PHE A 237 -7.00 -2.66 -12.62
CA PHE A 237 -7.09 -1.38 -11.92
C PHE A 237 -7.56 -0.32 -12.92
N GLN A 238 -8.89 -0.16 -13.02
CA GLN A 238 -9.47 0.99 -13.70
C GLN A 238 -9.08 2.28 -12.95
N ASP A 239 -9.28 3.46 -13.54
CA ASP A 239 -9.02 4.75 -12.88
C ASP A 239 -9.93 4.91 -11.67
N GLU A 240 -9.52 4.30 -10.57
CA GLU A 240 -10.23 4.30 -9.32
C GLU A 240 -9.99 5.65 -8.69
N THR A 241 -10.89 6.59 -8.97
CA THR A 241 -11.28 7.44 -7.85
C THR A 241 -11.78 6.51 -6.75
N VAL A 242 -11.39 6.72 -5.49
CA VAL A 242 -11.98 5.99 -4.35
C VAL A 242 -13.40 6.53 -4.14
N ALA A 243 -14.26 6.16 -5.08
CA ALA A 243 -15.65 6.53 -5.18
C ALA A 243 -16.48 5.26 -5.07
N TYR A 244 -17.32 5.20 -4.04
CA TYR A 244 -18.19 4.07 -3.78
C TYR A 244 -19.60 4.43 -4.22
N THR A 245 -20.17 3.58 -5.06
CA THR A 245 -21.61 3.55 -5.29
C THR A 245 -22.20 2.54 -4.31
N LEU A 246 -23.01 3.02 -3.38
CA LEU A 246 -23.69 2.20 -2.39
C LEU A 246 -25.18 2.19 -2.73
N GLU A 247 -25.71 1.05 -3.12
CA GLU A 247 -27.15 0.85 -3.25
C GLU A 247 -27.83 0.85 -1.87
N PRO A 248 -29.17 0.97 -1.79
CA PRO A 248 -29.87 0.84 -0.53
C PRO A 248 -29.45 -0.43 0.23
N ASP A 249 -29.14 -0.26 1.52
CA ASP A 249 -28.65 -1.29 2.45
C ASP A 249 -27.21 -1.81 2.24
N ASP A 250 -26.51 -1.36 1.19
CA ASP A 250 -25.10 -1.69 1.00
C ASP A 250 -24.23 -1.22 2.17
N LYS A 251 -23.15 -1.96 2.40
CA LYS A 251 -22.17 -1.71 3.44
C LYS A 251 -20.77 -1.67 2.86
N LEU A 252 -20.06 -0.60 3.18
CA LEU A 252 -18.63 -0.50 2.96
C LEU A 252 -17.89 -0.77 4.27
N PHE A 253 -16.88 -1.63 4.19
CA PHE A 253 -16.01 -1.96 5.30
C PHE A 253 -14.60 -1.45 5.04
N PHE A 254 -13.97 -0.86 6.05
CA PHE A 254 -12.57 -0.46 5.97
C PHE A 254 -11.93 -0.48 7.35
N PHE A 255 -10.60 -0.51 7.40
CA PHE A 255 -9.84 -0.58 8.63
C PHE A 255 -8.91 0.63 8.75
N THR A 256 -8.74 1.14 9.95
CA THR A 256 -7.76 2.18 10.24
C THR A 256 -6.97 1.84 11.49
N VAL A 257 -5.79 2.44 11.64
CA VAL A 257 -4.96 2.27 12.84
C VAL A 257 -4.40 3.60 13.28
N GLY A 258 -4.52 3.88 14.57
CA GLY A 258 -4.12 5.15 15.15
C GLY A 258 -5.22 6.20 15.03
N LYS A 259 -4.85 7.44 15.37
CA LYS A 259 -5.71 8.61 15.18
C LYS A 259 -6.16 8.71 13.73
N THR A 260 -7.47 8.59 13.52
CA THR A 260 -8.04 8.56 12.18
C THR A 260 -9.15 9.59 11.96
N LYS A 261 -9.04 10.42 10.94
CA LYS A 261 -10.09 11.35 10.49
C LYS A 261 -10.72 10.81 9.20
N ILE A 262 -12.03 10.57 9.18
CA ILE A 262 -12.75 10.11 8.00
C ILE A 262 -13.72 11.22 7.57
N CYS A 263 -13.70 11.62 6.30
CA CYS A 263 -14.50 12.70 5.73
C CYS A 263 -15.18 12.29 4.43
#